data_AF-A0A7W0GAQ1-F1
#
_entry.id   AF-A0A7W0GAQ1-F1
#
_cell.length_a   1.000
_cell.length_b   1.000
_cell.length_c   1.000
_cell.angle_alpha   90.00
_cell.angle_beta   90.00
_cell.angle_gamma   90.00
#
_symmetry.space_group_name_H-M   'P 1'
#
loop_
_entity.id
_entity.type
_entity.pdbx_description
1 polymer ?
#
loop_
_entity_poly.entity_id
_entity_poly.type
_entity_poly.pdbx_seq_one_letter_code
_entity_poly.pdbx_strand_id
1 'polypeptide(L)' 'WTNVADFTARGIDAVNFGPGAPRYAHRRDERVGIAALVKAYESLWAFLTGSGCR' A
#
# COMPACT_ATOMS: atom_id res chain seq x y z
N TRP A 1 3.03 13.38 4.86
CA TRP A 1 1.62 13.43 5.28
C TRP A 1 0.79 12.77 4.19
N THR A 2 -0.20 11.95 4.54
CA THR A 2 -1.12 11.32 3.58
C THR A 2 -2.54 11.47 4.08
N ASN A 3 -3.52 11.26 3.20
CA ASN A 3 -4.94 11.35 3.51
C ASN A 3 -5.43 10.31 4.54
N VAL A 4 -4.60 9.38 5.02
CA VAL A 4 -4.94 8.50 6.15
C VAL A 4 -5.41 9.29 7.36
N ALA A 5 -4.83 10.49 7.61
CA ALA A 5 -5.28 11.37 8.69
C ALA A 5 -6.75 11.79 8.55
N ASP A 6 -7.26 11.97 7.33
CA ASP A 6 -8.64 12.35 7.05
C ASP A 6 -9.62 11.24 7.44
N PHE A 7 -9.22 9.97 7.31
CA PHE A 7 -10.00 8.80 7.74
C PHE A 7 -10.07 8.72 9.25
N THR A 8 -8.93 8.88 9.94
CA THR A 8 -8.88 8.88 11.40
C THR A 8 -9.73 10.00 12.00
N ALA A 9 -9.72 11.19 11.39
CA ALA A 9 -10.57 12.31 11.81
C ALA A 9 -12.08 12.00 11.71
N ARG A 10 -12.48 10.99 10.93
CA ARG A 10 -13.86 10.51 10.77
C ARG A 10 -14.15 9.22 11.55
N GLY A 11 -13.21 8.76 12.38
CA GLY A 11 -13.35 7.51 13.14
C GLY A 11 -13.25 6.25 12.28
N ILE A 12 -12.58 6.32 11.13
CA ILE A 12 -12.35 5.17 10.25
C ILE A 12 -10.89 4.72 10.40
N ASP A 13 -10.70 3.43 10.68
CA ASP A 13 -9.38 2.80 10.72
C ASP A 13 -8.76 2.78 9.31
N ALA A 14 -7.54 3.30 9.19
CA ALA A 14 -6.86 3.41 7.90
C ALA A 14 -5.34 3.29 8.04
N VAL A 15 -4.69 2.77 7.00
CA VAL A 15 -3.23 2.60 6.93
C VAL A 15 -2.73 2.95 5.53
N ASN A 16 -1.46 3.37 5.43
CA ASN A 16 -0.78 3.48 4.14
C ASN A 16 -0.20 2.12 3.76
N PHE A 17 -0.67 1.55 2.66
CA PHE A 17 -0.17 0.28 2.14
C PHE A 17 0.09 0.39 0.64
N GLY A 18 1.31 0.10 0.23
CA GLY A 18 1.70 0.14 -1.18
C GLY A 18 3.18 -0.19 -1.38
N PRO A 19 3.56 -0.66 -2.58
CA PRO A 19 4.94 -0.94 -2.91
C PRO A 19 5.70 0.34 -3.28
N GLY A 20 7.03 0.26 -3.28
CA GLY A 20 7.91 1.39 -3.60
C GLY A 20 8.52 2.04 -2.35
N ALA A 21 9.64 2.72 -2.55
CA ALA A 21 10.33 3.41 -1.45
C ALA A 21 10.07 4.93 -1.55
N PRO A 22 9.67 5.61 -0.45
CA PRO A 22 9.39 7.05 -0.48
C PRO A 22 10.52 7.91 -1.03
N ARG A 23 11.78 7.47 -0.87
CA ARG A 23 12.96 8.17 -1.40
C ARG A 23 13.00 8.30 -2.92
N TYR A 24 12.23 7.49 -3.65
CA TYR A 24 12.13 7.56 -5.10
C TYR A 24 10.92 8.36 -5.58
N ALA A 25 10.02 8.76 -4.68
CA ALA A 25 8.87 9.57 -5.04
C ALA A 25 9.33 10.97 -5.51
N HIS A 26 8.68 11.50 -6.55
CA HIS A 26 8.94 12.83 -7.10
C HIS A 26 10.38 13.03 -7.58
N ARG A 27 11.04 11.95 -8.00
CA ARG A 27 12.39 11.95 -8.55
C ARG A 27 12.35 11.66 -10.04
N ARG A 28 13.32 12.18 -10.79
CA ARG A 28 13.47 11.84 -12.22
C ARG A 28 13.66 10.34 -12.44
N ASP A 29 14.31 9.67 -11.49
CA ASP A 29 14.54 8.22 -11.48
C ASP A 29 13.50 7.47 -10.65
N GLU A 30 12.24 7.91 -10.65
CA GLU A 30 11.14 7.23 -9.97
C GLU A 30 11.03 5.78 -10.45
N ARG A 31 11.02 4.86 -9.48
CA ARG A 31 11.06 3.42 -9.74
C ARG A 31 10.50 2.61 -8.59
N VAL A 32 10.01 1.43 -8.94
CA VAL A 32 9.54 0.41 -8.03
C VAL A 32 9.98 -0.96 -8.55
N GLY A 33 10.28 -1.89 -7.64
CA GLY A 33 10.61 -3.26 -8.02
C GLY A 33 9.37 -4.03 -8.47
N ILE A 34 9.45 -4.74 -9.59
CA ILE A 34 8.34 -5.56 -10.11
C ILE A 34 7.88 -6.60 -9.09
N ALA A 35 8.81 -7.28 -8.42
CA ALA A 35 8.48 -8.26 -7.38
C ALA A 35 7.70 -7.63 -6.21
N ALA A 36 7.99 -6.38 -5.84
CA ALA A 36 7.26 -5.67 -4.79
C ALA A 36 5.85 -5.29 -5.24
N LEU A 37 5.66 -4.90 -6.51
CA LEU A 37 4.33 -4.68 -7.09
C LEU A 37 3.47 -5.94 -7.01
N VAL A 38 4.00 -7.06 -7.50
CA VAL A 38 3.30 -8.35 -7.48
C VAL A 38 2.95 -8.75 -6.04
N LYS A 39 3.90 -8.61 -5.10
CA LYS A 39 3.66 -8.97 -3.71
C LYS A 39 2.56 -8.14 -3.05
N ALA A 40 2.56 -6.83 -3.29
CA ALA A 40 1.52 -5.95 -2.75
C ALA A 40 0.13 -6.32 -3.29
N TYR A 41 0.03 -6.64 -4.58
CA TYR A 41 -1.19 -7.14 -5.19
C TYR A 41 -1.67 -8.45 -4.56
N GLU A 42 -0.80 -9.46 -4.46
CA GLU A 42 -1.14 -10.77 -3.89
C GLU A 42 -1.59 -10.65 -2.43
N SER A 43 -0.92 -9.83 -1.63
CA SER A 43 -1.29 -9.58 -0.25
C SER A 43 -2.67 -8.93 -0.13
N LEU A 44 -2.96 -7.90 -0.93
CA LEU A 44 -4.27 -7.26 -0.94
C LEU A 44 -5.36 -8.21 -1.43
N TRP A 45 -5.08 -8.99 -2.48
CA TRP A 45 -5.99 -9.98 -3.01
C TRP A 45 -6.35 -11.03 -1.96
N ALA A 46 -5.36 -11.63 -1.31
CA ALA A 46 -5.58 -12.64 -0.27
C ALA A 46 -6.38 -12.10 0.93
N PHE A 47 -6.18 -10.83 1.30
CA PHE A 47 -6.95 -10.16 2.35
C PHE A 47 -8.43 -9.99 1.96
N LEU A 48 -8.70 -9.55 0.72
CA LEU A 48 -10.06 -9.30 0.24
C LEU A 48 -10.85 -10.58 -0.05
N THR A 49 -10.19 -11.66 -0.50
CA THR A 49 -10.84 -12.93 -0.87
C THR A 49 -10.82 -13.96 0.26
N GLY A 50 -10.21 -13.64 1.40
CA GLY A 50 -10.05 -14.58 2.53
C GLY A 50 -9.13 -15.78 2.22
N SER A 51 -8.42 -15.77 1.10
CA SER A 51 -7.61 -16.91 0.66
C SER A 51 -6.35 -17.15 1.51
N GLY A 52 -5.99 -16.21 2.39
CA GLY A 52 -4.87 -16.31 3.32
C GLY A 52 -5.25 -16.71 4.76
N CYS A 53 -6.55 -16.81 5.07
CA CYS A 53 -7.04 -17.21 6.40
C CYS A 53 -7.57 -18.64 6.33
N ARG A 54 -6.77 -19.58 6.83
CA ARG A 54 -7.23 -20.90 7.31
C ARG A 54 -6.82 -21.01 8.75
#